data_AF-A0A9E2G8W5-F1
#
_entry.id   AF-A0A9E2G8W5-F1
#
_cell.length_a   1.000
_cell.length_b   1.000
_cell.length_c   1.000
_cell.angle_alpha   90.00
_cell.angle_beta   90.00
_cell.angle_gamma   90.00
#
_symmetry.space_group_name_H-M   'P 1'
#
loop_
_entity.id
_entity.type
_entity.pdbx_description
1 polymer ?
#
loop_
_entity_poly.entity_id
_entity_poly.type
_entity_poly.pdbx_seq_one_letter_code
_entity_poly.pdbx_strand_id
1 'polypeptide(L)'
;MYADPSGYFPLGLIFAPSLIEALGAILIAAAPYIAVLIIIVLVAVVIYEAYELTNTLIDIQAAKKSRESGKEKSTEKPSYVNKGMLDKSLTAEENATNMMNNQWGKGNWGKGPKTNYNKIFKWISRGELLKQVINTFNGYEDDYILVIKFD
;
A
#
# COMPACT_ATOMS: atom_id res chain seq x y z
N MET A 1 95.71 -4.93 -14.43
CA MET A 1 94.57 -5.51 -15.15
C MET A 1 94.20 -6.79 -14.45
N TYR A 2 93.05 -6.83 -13.77
CA TYR A 2 92.49 -8.08 -13.24
C TYR A 2 91.05 -8.13 -13.73
N ALA A 3 90.85 -8.75 -14.90
CA ALA A 3 89.55 -9.08 -15.43
C ALA A 3 89.16 -10.43 -14.82
N ASP A 4 88.09 -10.45 -14.03
CA ASP A 4 87.49 -11.67 -13.49
C ASP A 4 86.97 -12.53 -14.66
N PRO A 5 87.44 -13.77 -14.86
CA PRO A 5 87.08 -14.60 -16.00
C PRO A 5 85.72 -15.28 -15.87
N SER A 6 85.02 -15.13 -14.75
CA SER A 6 83.77 -15.85 -14.53
C SER A 6 82.55 -15.19 -15.14
N GLY A 7 82.58 -13.90 -15.52
CA GLY A 7 81.52 -13.26 -16.30
C GLY A 7 80.10 -13.32 -15.71
N TYR A 8 79.94 -13.81 -14.48
CA TYR A 8 78.64 -13.95 -13.81
C TYR A 8 78.37 -12.72 -12.95
N PHE A 9 78.26 -11.55 -13.60
CA PHE A 9 77.34 -10.55 -13.07
C PHE A 9 75.94 -11.13 -13.25
N PRO A 10 75.11 -11.24 -12.19
CA PRO A 10 73.77 -11.78 -12.34
C PRO A 10 72.95 -10.80 -13.19
N LEU A 11 72.89 -11.05 -14.50
CA LEU A 11 72.02 -10.36 -15.44
C LEU A 11 70.56 -10.34 -14.94
N GLY A 12 70.19 -11.27 -14.05
CA GLY A 12 68.89 -11.30 -13.38
C GLY A 12 68.54 -10.07 -12.53
N LEU A 13 69.52 -9.27 -12.06
CA LEU A 13 69.25 -8.02 -11.32
C LEU A 13 69.03 -6.81 -12.25
N ILE A 14 69.50 -6.87 -13.49
CA ILE A 14 69.37 -5.78 -14.47
C ILE A 14 67.99 -5.81 -15.16
N PHE A 15 67.32 -6.97 -15.14
CA PHE A 15 65.97 -7.16 -15.69
C PHE A 15 64.88 -7.34 -14.63
N ALA A 16 65.20 -7.14 -13.34
CA ALA A 16 64.18 -7.16 -12.29
C ALA A 16 63.27 -5.94 -12.45
N PRO A 17 61.96 -6.11 -12.68
CA PRO A 17 61.05 -4.97 -12.73
C PRO A 17 61.16 -4.19 -11.43
N SER A 18 61.16 -2.87 -11.53
CA SER A 18 61.15 -2.03 -10.35
C SER A 18 59.91 -2.35 -9.49
N LEU A 19 60.00 -2.12 -8.18
CA LEU A 19 58.88 -2.37 -7.27
C LEU A 19 57.59 -1.64 -7.74
N ILE A 20 57.74 -0.47 -8.38
CA ILE A 20 56.65 0.32 -8.94
C ILE A 20 55.99 -0.39 -10.13
N GLU A 21 56.78 -0.98 -11.03
CA GLU A 21 56.26 -1.74 -12.19
C GLU A 21 55.58 -3.03 -11.75
N ALA A 22 56.15 -3.73 -10.77
CA ALA A 22 55.55 -4.93 -10.20
C ALA A 22 54.21 -4.62 -9.52
N LEU A 23 54.14 -3.54 -8.74
CA LEU A 23 52.89 -3.08 -8.12
C LEU A 23 51.86 -2.62 -9.17
N GLY A 24 52.30 -1.93 -10.23
CA GLY A 24 51.43 -1.52 -11.33
C GLY A 24 50.81 -2.71 -12.06
N ALA A 25 51.60 -3.74 -12.37
CA ALA A 25 51.13 -4.97 -13.02
C ALA A 25 50.13 -5.74 -12.13
N ILE A 26 50.38 -5.83 -10.82
CA ILE A 26 49.46 -6.46 -9.86
C ILE A 26 48.13 -5.69 -9.81
N LEU A 27 48.17 -4.35 -9.80
CA LEU A 27 46.97 -3.53 -9.75
C LEU A 27 46.12 -3.69 -11.02
N ILE A 28 46.76 -3.73 -12.19
CA ILE A 28 46.09 -3.99 -13.48
C ILE A 28 45.50 -5.40 -13.51
N ALA A 29 46.23 -6.41 -13.03
CA ALA A 29 45.75 -7.78 -12.96
C ALA A 29 44.61 -7.96 -11.95
N ALA A 30 44.57 -7.17 -10.88
CA ALA A 30 43.52 -7.17 -9.87
C ALA A 30 42.27 -6.35 -10.26
N ALA A 31 42.41 -5.38 -11.18
CA ALA A 31 41.33 -4.51 -11.64
C ALA A 31 40.01 -5.23 -12.01
N PRO A 32 39.99 -6.35 -12.77
CA PRO A 32 38.74 -7.04 -13.08
C PRO A 32 38.04 -7.59 -11.84
N TYR A 33 38.80 -8.07 -10.84
CA TYR A 33 38.23 -8.60 -9.59
C TYR A 33 37.67 -7.48 -8.71
N ILE A 34 38.33 -6.32 -8.68
CA ILE A 34 37.83 -5.12 -7.98
C ILE A 34 36.52 -4.64 -8.61
N ALA A 35 36.43 -4.61 -9.94
CA ALA A 35 35.21 -4.24 -10.65
C ALA A 35 34.05 -5.21 -10.34
N VAL A 36 34.31 -6.52 -10.31
CA VAL A 36 33.29 -7.52 -9.93
C VAL A 36 32.81 -7.32 -8.50
N LEU A 37 33.71 -7.05 -7.54
CA LEU A 37 33.32 -6.77 -6.16
C LEU A 37 32.43 -5.54 -6.05
N ILE A 38 32.76 -4.46 -6.77
CA ILE A 38 31.93 -3.25 -6.79
C ILE A 38 30.54 -3.55 -7.36
N ILE A 39 30.45 -4.32 -8.45
CA ILE A 39 29.17 -4.72 -9.04
C ILE A 39 28.34 -5.55 -8.05
N ILE A 40 28.95 -6.52 -7.36
CA ILE A 40 28.26 -7.34 -6.35
C ILE A 40 27.68 -6.46 -5.23
N VAL A 41 28.46 -5.49 -4.73
CA VAL A 41 28.01 -4.56 -3.68
C VAL A 41 26.85 -3.72 -4.18
N LEU A 42 26.94 -3.15 -5.39
CA LEU A 42 25.86 -2.36 -5.98
C LEU A 42 24.58 -3.18 -6.17
N VAL A 43 24.70 -4.42 -6.65
CA VAL A 43 23.54 -5.33 -6.81
C VAL A 43 22.91 -5.64 -5.44
N ALA A 44 23.72 -5.90 -4.41
CA ALA A 44 23.21 -6.16 -3.06
C ALA A 44 22.44 -4.96 -2.49
N VAL A 45 22.91 -3.73 -2.70
CA VAL A 45 22.22 -2.50 -2.27
C VAL A 45 20.86 -2.38 -2.94
N VAL A 46 20.80 -2.52 -4.28
CA VAL A 46 19.54 -2.45 -5.03
C VAL A 46 18.54 -3.51 -4.57
N ILE A 47 19.02 -4.74 -4.33
CA ILE A 47 18.19 -5.83 -3.82
C ILE A 47 17.63 -5.49 -2.43
N TYR A 48 18.46 -4.97 -1.53
CA TYR A 48 18.04 -4.63 -0.17
C TYR A 48 16.94 -3.56 -0.16
N GLU A 49 17.11 -2.49 -0.92
CA GLU A 49 16.10 -1.42 -1.05
C GLU A 49 14.77 -1.96 -1.62
N ALA A 50 14.84 -2.85 -2.62
CA ALA A 50 13.66 -3.49 -3.18
C ALA A 50 12.93 -4.40 -2.18
N TYR A 51 13.65 -5.11 -1.32
CA TYR A 51 13.06 -5.93 -0.25
C TYR A 51 12.31 -5.09 0.78
N GLU A 52 12.91 -3.98 1.23
CA GLU A 52 12.28 -3.09 2.20
C GLU A 52 10.98 -2.49 1.63
N LEU A 53 11.03 -2.00 0.39
CA LEU A 53 9.84 -1.47 -0.29
C LEU A 53 8.73 -2.52 -0.40
N THR A 54 9.07 -3.78 -0.72
CA THR A 54 8.08 -4.85 -0.88
C THR A 54 7.38 -5.17 0.46
N ASN A 55 8.14 -5.24 1.56
CA ASN A 55 7.57 -5.54 2.88
C ASN A 55 6.65 -4.42 3.37
N THR A 56 7.01 -3.15 3.16
CA THR A 56 6.14 -2.02 3.53
C THR A 56 4.82 -2.03 2.74
N LEU A 57 4.86 -2.38 1.46
CA LEU A 57 3.66 -2.50 0.62
C LEU A 57 2.76 -3.65 1.07
N ILE A 58 3.33 -4.80 1.47
CA ILE A 58 2.59 -5.93 2.02
C ILE A 58 1.88 -5.53 3.32
N ASP A 59 2.58 -4.83 4.22
CA ASP A 59 2.00 -4.37 5.49
C ASP A 59 0.87 -3.36 5.28
N ILE A 60 1.03 -2.42 4.35
CA ILE A 60 -0.02 -1.46 4.00
C ILE A 60 -1.25 -2.18 3.40
N GLN A 61 -1.03 -3.15 2.51
CA GLN A 61 -2.13 -3.93 1.92
C GLN A 61 -2.83 -4.80 2.96
N ALA A 62 -2.09 -5.46 3.85
CA ALA A 62 -2.65 -6.23 4.96
C ALA A 62 -3.45 -5.34 5.92
N ALA A 63 -2.92 -4.17 6.26
CA ALA A 63 -3.62 -3.18 7.08
C ALA A 63 -4.89 -2.64 6.40
N LYS A 64 -4.86 -2.39 5.09
CA LYS A 64 -6.05 -2.00 4.31
C LYS A 64 -7.09 -3.13 4.31
N LYS A 65 -6.70 -4.37 4.01
CA LYS A 65 -7.60 -5.53 3.98
C LYS A 65 -8.23 -5.82 5.35
N SER A 66 -7.46 -5.66 6.43
CA SER A 66 -7.97 -5.75 7.81
C SER A 66 -9.01 -4.67 8.12
N ARG A 67 -8.77 -3.42 7.66
CA ARG A 67 -9.74 -2.32 7.77
C ARG A 67 -10.99 -2.55 6.90
N GLU A 68 -10.85 -3.22 5.76
CA GLU A 68 -11.96 -3.59 4.87
C GLU A 68 -12.87 -4.64 5.51
N SER A 69 -12.31 -5.75 6.03
CA SER A 69 -13.08 -6.81 6.71
C SER A 69 -13.94 -6.28 7.88
N GLY A 70 -13.46 -5.27 8.61
CA GLY A 70 -14.23 -4.59 9.65
C GLY A 70 -15.33 -3.63 9.15
N LYS A 71 -15.19 -3.10 7.93
CA LYS A 71 -16.12 -2.14 7.31
C LYS A 71 -17.13 -2.79 6.36
N GLU A 72 -16.79 -3.92 5.75
CA GLU A 72 -17.61 -4.69 4.81
C GLU A 72 -18.73 -5.47 5.51
N LYS A 73 -18.57 -5.82 6.79
CA LYS A 73 -19.61 -6.52 7.56
C LYS A 73 -20.79 -5.63 8.02
N SER A 74 -20.93 -4.42 7.47
CA SER A 74 -21.92 -3.43 7.92
C SER A 74 -22.97 -3.05 6.86
N THR A 75 -23.16 -3.88 5.84
CA THR A 75 -24.35 -3.83 4.96
C THR A 75 -25.50 -4.68 5.55
N GLU A 76 -25.18 -5.53 6.52
CA GLU A 76 -26.13 -6.40 7.20
C GLU A 76 -27.00 -5.59 8.18
N LYS A 77 -28.25 -5.37 7.78
CA LYS A 77 -29.32 -5.02 8.72
C LYS A 77 -29.63 -6.22 9.63
N PRO A 78 -30.07 -6.00 10.88
CA PRO A 78 -30.59 -7.10 11.70
C PRO A 78 -31.81 -7.76 11.03
N SER A 79 -31.95 -9.08 11.19
CA SER A 79 -32.97 -9.90 10.49
C SER A 79 -34.41 -9.44 10.73
N TYR A 80 -34.70 -8.84 11.88
CA TYR A 80 -36.03 -8.36 12.26
C TYR A 80 -36.34 -6.94 11.72
N VAL A 81 -35.40 -6.25 11.07
CA VAL A 81 -35.59 -4.89 10.54
C VAL A 81 -35.87 -4.92 9.05
N ASN A 82 -36.91 -4.19 8.59
CA ASN A 82 -37.37 -4.18 7.21
C ASN A 82 -37.48 -2.76 6.63
N LYS A 83 -37.39 -2.63 5.29
CA LYS A 83 -37.54 -1.33 4.61
C LYS A 83 -38.91 -0.69 4.84
N GLY A 84 -39.96 -1.49 5.05
CA GLY A 84 -41.30 -0.99 5.35
C GLY A 84 -41.45 -0.38 6.75
N MET A 85 -40.47 -0.57 7.64
CA MET A 85 -40.48 0.02 8.99
C MET A 85 -39.80 1.40 9.02
N LEU A 86 -39.20 1.84 7.91
CA LEU A 86 -38.55 3.13 7.78
C LEU A 86 -39.60 4.21 7.53
N ASP A 87 -39.65 5.17 8.44
CA ASP A 87 -40.35 6.42 8.23
C ASP A 87 -39.43 7.38 7.48
N LYS A 88 -39.80 7.75 6.25
CA LYS A 88 -39.01 8.64 5.40
C LYS A 88 -39.04 10.09 5.87
N SER A 89 -39.96 10.46 6.77
CA SER A 89 -40.03 11.79 7.36
C SER A 89 -39.06 11.98 8.53
N LEU A 90 -38.50 10.88 9.05
CA LEU A 90 -37.60 10.87 10.19
C LEU A 90 -36.13 10.68 9.76
N THR A 91 -35.22 11.20 10.57
CA THR A 91 -33.79 10.99 10.38
C THR A 91 -33.40 9.52 10.57
N ALA A 92 -32.20 9.15 10.10
CA ALA A 92 -31.65 7.81 10.31
C ALA A 92 -31.49 7.47 11.80
N GLU A 93 -31.15 8.46 12.64
CA GLU A 93 -31.01 8.28 14.09
C GLU A 93 -32.35 8.05 14.77
N GLU A 94 -33.38 8.80 14.39
CA GLU A 94 -34.73 8.65 14.93
C GLU A 94 -35.35 7.32 14.53
N ASN A 95 -35.23 6.94 13.24
CA ASN A 95 -35.66 5.62 12.78
C ASN A 95 -34.95 4.49 13.53
N ALA A 96 -33.64 4.57 13.69
CA ALA A 96 -32.88 3.58 14.44
C ALA A 96 -33.35 3.52 15.91
N THR A 97 -33.53 4.66 16.55
CA THR A 97 -34.02 4.78 17.93
C THR A 97 -35.42 4.16 18.08
N ASN A 98 -36.34 4.44 17.17
CA ASN A 98 -37.70 3.89 17.18
C ASN A 98 -37.71 2.38 16.97
N MET A 99 -36.91 1.86 16.04
CA MET A 99 -36.77 0.43 15.81
C MET A 99 -36.19 -0.29 17.03
N MET A 100 -35.21 0.32 17.70
CA MET A 100 -34.64 -0.24 18.94
C MET A 100 -35.66 -0.19 20.09
N ASN A 101 -36.39 0.91 20.24
CA ASN A 101 -37.45 1.05 21.24
C ASN A 101 -38.58 0.05 21.02
N ASN A 102 -38.99 -0.19 19.78
CA ASN A 102 -40.05 -1.17 19.46
C ASN A 102 -39.61 -2.60 19.76
N GLN A 103 -38.33 -2.92 19.54
CA GLN A 103 -37.82 -4.28 19.72
C GLN A 103 -37.50 -4.61 21.19
N TRP A 104 -36.93 -3.67 21.95
CA TRP A 104 -36.43 -3.93 23.31
C TRP A 104 -37.08 -3.08 24.39
N GLY A 105 -37.80 -2.03 24.04
CA GLY A 105 -38.30 -1.02 24.98
C GLY A 105 -37.30 0.11 25.21
N LYS A 106 -37.82 1.28 25.58
CA LYS A 106 -37.01 2.48 25.83
C LYS A 106 -36.05 2.24 27.00
N GLY A 107 -34.75 2.42 26.78
CA GLY A 107 -33.70 2.26 27.80
C GLY A 107 -33.10 0.85 27.91
N ASN A 108 -33.67 -0.15 27.22
CA ASN A 108 -33.20 -1.54 27.26
C ASN A 108 -32.17 -1.88 26.18
N TRP A 109 -31.59 -0.87 25.55
CA TRP A 109 -30.64 -1.05 24.47
C TRP A 109 -29.52 -0.01 24.52
N GLY A 110 -28.33 -0.41 24.08
CA GLY A 110 -27.12 0.41 24.12
C GLY A 110 -26.63 0.89 22.75
N LYS A 111 -25.88 1.99 22.78
CA LYS A 111 -25.11 2.49 21.61
C LYS A 111 -23.67 1.99 21.71
N GLY A 112 -23.08 1.59 20.58
CA GLY A 112 -21.67 1.19 20.56
C GLY A 112 -21.21 0.54 19.24
N PRO A 113 -19.92 0.20 19.14
CA PRO A 113 -19.40 -0.61 18.05
C PRO A 113 -20.12 -1.97 18.01
N LYS A 114 -20.51 -2.42 16.81
CA LYS A 114 -21.20 -3.70 16.55
C LYS A 114 -22.61 -3.86 17.16
N THR A 115 -23.17 -2.83 17.83
CA THR A 115 -24.54 -2.91 18.36
C THR A 115 -25.60 -2.85 17.26
N ASN A 116 -26.80 -3.36 17.54
CA ASN A 116 -27.92 -3.35 16.60
C ASN A 116 -28.33 -1.93 16.20
N TYR A 117 -28.29 -0.97 17.12
CA TYR A 117 -28.53 0.44 16.83
C TYR A 117 -27.60 0.94 15.71
N ASN A 118 -26.30 0.68 15.84
CA ASN A 118 -25.30 1.17 14.90
C ASN A 118 -25.40 0.47 13.54
N LYS A 119 -25.77 -0.81 13.51
CA LYS A 119 -26.07 -1.54 12.27
C LYS A 119 -27.27 -0.94 11.53
N ILE A 120 -28.36 -0.67 12.25
CA ILE A 120 -29.58 -0.06 11.68
C ILE A 120 -29.28 1.35 11.17
N PHE A 121 -28.67 2.20 12.01
CA PHE A 121 -28.30 3.56 11.62
C PHE A 121 -27.47 3.58 10.34
N LYS A 122 -26.40 2.78 10.26
CA LYS A 122 -25.55 2.70 9.06
C LYS A 122 -26.30 2.17 7.84
N TRP A 123 -27.17 1.18 8.02
CA TRP A 123 -27.97 0.63 6.93
C TRP A 123 -28.93 1.69 6.36
N ILE A 124 -29.58 2.48 7.22
CA ILE A 124 -30.46 3.57 6.81
C ILE A 124 -29.65 4.67 6.12
N SER A 125 -28.59 5.18 6.76
CA SER A 125 -27.78 6.29 6.22
C SER A 125 -27.16 5.95 4.86
N ARG A 126 -26.74 4.70 4.64
CA ARG A 126 -26.27 4.23 3.32
C ARG A 126 -27.39 4.20 2.28
N GLY A 127 -28.60 3.79 2.67
CA GLY A 127 -29.77 3.81 1.80
C GLY A 127 -30.20 5.23 1.40
N GLU A 128 -30.17 6.18 2.34
CA GLU A 128 -30.47 7.60 2.08
C GLU A 128 -29.41 8.26 1.19
N LEU A 129 -28.11 7.97 1.40
CA LEU A 129 -27.04 8.44 0.52
C LEU A 129 -27.22 7.94 -0.92
N LEU A 130 -27.59 6.66 -1.11
CA LEU A 130 -27.87 6.12 -2.44
C LEU A 130 -29.07 6.82 -3.09
N LYS A 131 -30.14 7.12 -2.33
CA LYS A 131 -31.28 7.88 -2.86
C LYS A 131 -30.90 9.30 -3.27
N GLN A 132 -30.09 10.00 -2.46
CA GLN A 132 -29.63 11.35 -2.80
C GLN A 132 -28.79 11.34 -4.07
N VAL A 133 -27.85 10.40 -4.18
CA VAL A 133 -27.02 10.24 -5.38
C VAL A 133 -27.89 9.96 -6.61
N ILE A 134 -28.85 9.04 -6.52
CA ILE A 134 -29.78 8.73 -7.63
C ILE A 134 -30.64 9.95 -8.00
N ASN A 135 -31.18 10.68 -7.03
CA ASN A 135 -31.98 11.87 -7.29
C ASN A 135 -31.16 12.98 -7.94
N THR A 136 -29.90 13.16 -7.55
CA THR A 136 -28.99 14.10 -8.20
C THR A 136 -28.75 13.71 -9.66
N PHE A 137 -28.48 12.44 -9.96
CA PHE A 137 -28.30 11.99 -11.35
C PHE A 137 -29.57 12.14 -12.19
N ASN A 138 -30.74 11.78 -11.65
CA ASN A 138 -32.01 11.92 -12.36
C ASN A 138 -32.39 13.39 -12.60
N GLY A 139 -32.15 14.27 -11.61
CA GLY A 139 -32.38 15.71 -11.77
C GLY A 139 -31.45 16.34 -12.82
N TYR A 140 -30.23 15.82 -12.97
CA TYR A 140 -29.33 16.21 -14.05
C TYR A 140 -29.85 15.74 -15.43
N GLU A 141 -30.43 14.56 -15.56
CA GLU A 141 -31.01 14.12 -16.84
C GLU A 141 -32.22 14.97 -17.27
N ASP A 142 -33.07 15.39 -16.32
CA ASP A 142 -34.22 16.26 -16.62
C ASP A 142 -33.79 17.67 -17.08
N ASP A 143 -32.72 18.23 -16.52
CA ASP A 143 -32.16 19.53 -16.93
C ASP A 143 -31.51 19.47 -18.33
N TYR A 144 -30.91 18.36 -18.75
CA TYR A 144 -30.35 18.22 -20.10
C TYR A 144 -31.40 17.87 -21.16
N ILE A 145 -32.51 17.22 -20.82
CA ILE A 145 -33.62 16.99 -21.76
C ILE A 145 -34.33 18.31 -22.11
N LEU A 146 -34.37 19.28 -21.17
CA LEU A 146 -34.89 20.62 -21.43
C LEU A 146 -33.97 21.47 -22.31
N VAL A 147 -32.67 21.18 -22.37
CA VAL A 147 -31.70 21.89 -23.24
C VAL A 147 -31.68 21.32 -24.67
N ILE A 148 -32.16 20.08 -24.87
CA ILE A 148 -32.20 19.43 -26.20
C ILE A 148 -33.54 19.65 -26.92
N LYS A 149 -34.51 20.32 -26.29
CA LYS A 149 -35.74 20.79 -26.94
C LYS A 149 -35.75 22.33 -26.91
N PHE A 150 -35.83 22.95 -28.09
CA PHE A 150 -35.83 24.39 -28.39
C PHE A 150 -34.41 25.02 -28.40
N ASP A 151 -33.82 25.48 -29.50
CA ASP A 151 -34.29 25.85 -30.86
C ASP A 151 -33.55 25.11 -31.99
#